data_AF-A0A4V6E3W5-F1
#
_entry.id   AF-A0A4V6E3W5-F1
#
_cell.length_a   1.000
_cell.length_b   1.000
_cell.length_c   1.000
_cell.angle_alpha   90.00
_cell.angle_beta   90.00
_cell.angle_gamma   90.00
#
_symmetry.space_group_name_H-M   'P 1'
#
loop_
_entity.id
_entity.type
_entity.pdbx_description
1 polymer ?
#
loop_
_entity_poly.entity_id
_entity_poly.type
_entity_poly.pdbx_seq_one_letter_code
_entity_poly.pdbx_strand_id
1 'polypeptide(L)'
;MTGDAGDMLSWDESVFRDESVFEIDHVPETFRHRESQLENLKYALRPAVRGSRPLNTMVRGPPGTGKTTAVQKLFGELGARTEVRTVRVNCQVDSTRYAVFSRLFEGIFEYEPPSSGISFKKLFGQITDRLVEEDEVLVVALDDVNYLFYENEASDTLYSLLRAHEAHSGAKIGVIVVSSDLGLDVIDDLDTRVQSVFRPEEVYFPVYDATEIYDILAERAKRGFHEGVIGDAELERVADLTAESGDLRVGIDLLRRAGLNAEMRASKTISEADVEEAYDKSKHVHLSRSLRGLSESERDLVRVLAEHDGERAGAVYDAFNDETDLGYTRYSEIINKLDQLGVIDAEYADVDGRGRSRELSLAYDAEAVLDRLE
;
A
#
# COMPACT_ATOMS: atom_id res chain seq x y z
N MET A 1 -31.16 -41.33 3.84
CA MET A 1 -30.23 -40.52 3.04
C MET A 1 -30.36 -39.09 3.50
N THR A 2 -29.55 -38.72 4.48
CA THR A 2 -29.38 -37.36 4.98
C THR A 2 -27.88 -37.27 5.19
N GLY A 3 -27.22 -36.62 4.23
CA GLY A 3 -25.78 -36.44 4.23
C GLY A 3 -25.37 -35.63 5.45
N ASP A 4 -24.40 -36.16 6.16
CA ASP A 4 -23.78 -35.53 7.31
C ASP A 4 -22.95 -34.35 6.79
N ALA A 5 -23.42 -33.13 7.07
CA ALA A 5 -22.72 -31.88 6.80
C ALA A 5 -21.90 -31.44 8.03
N GLY A 6 -21.50 -32.40 8.87
CA GLY A 6 -20.86 -32.18 10.16
C GLY A 6 -19.36 -32.46 10.21
N ASP A 7 -18.71 -32.85 9.11
CA ASP A 7 -17.30 -33.26 9.09
C ASP A 7 -16.40 -32.29 8.31
N MET A 8 -16.67 -31.00 8.42
CA MET A 8 -15.77 -29.95 7.93
C MET A 8 -14.82 -29.59 9.08
N LEU A 9 -13.79 -30.42 9.23
CA LEU A 9 -12.57 -30.27 10.04
C LEU A 9 -12.79 -30.11 11.54
N SER A 10 -12.48 -31.18 12.29
CA SER A 10 -12.18 -31.04 13.71
C SER A 10 -10.95 -30.14 13.88
N TRP A 11 -10.99 -29.20 14.83
CA TRP A 11 -9.88 -28.29 15.16
C TRP A 11 -8.56 -29.00 15.49
N ASP A 12 -8.57 -30.32 15.73
CA ASP A 12 -7.41 -31.14 16.06
C ASP A 12 -6.58 -31.59 14.82
N GLU A 13 -6.96 -31.21 13.59
CA GLU A 13 -6.26 -31.63 12.36
C GLU A 13 -5.75 -30.48 11.46
N SER A 14 -5.90 -29.21 11.87
CA SER A 14 -5.43 -28.09 11.07
C SER A 14 -3.90 -27.99 11.07
N VAL A 15 -3.33 -27.55 9.94
CA VAL A 15 -1.91 -27.17 9.87
C VAL A 15 -1.68 -25.78 10.50
N PHE A 16 -2.74 -24.98 10.59
CA PHE A 16 -2.70 -23.63 11.12
C PHE A 16 -2.89 -23.63 12.64
N ARG A 17 -1.97 -22.94 13.31
CA ARG A 17 -2.12 -22.54 14.70
C ARG A 17 -2.88 -21.22 14.81
N ASP A 18 -2.58 -20.28 13.92
CA ASP A 18 -3.22 -18.97 13.85
C ASP A 18 -3.16 -18.47 12.40
N GLU A 19 -4.20 -18.76 11.63
CA GLU A 19 -4.28 -18.36 10.21
C GLU A 19 -4.26 -16.83 10.04
N SER A 20 -4.75 -16.08 11.03
CA SER A 20 -4.85 -14.61 10.96
C SER A 20 -3.50 -13.92 10.80
N VAL A 21 -2.41 -14.60 11.19
CA VAL A 21 -1.04 -14.12 11.00
C VAL A 21 -0.66 -14.00 9.53
N PHE A 22 -1.38 -14.66 8.61
CA PHE A 22 -1.13 -14.55 7.17
C PHE A 22 -2.05 -13.56 6.46
N GLU A 23 -2.95 -12.88 7.18
CA GLU A 23 -3.78 -11.84 6.57
C GLU A 23 -3.00 -10.55 6.31
N ILE A 24 -3.37 -9.85 5.25
CA ILE A 24 -2.67 -8.64 4.75
C ILE A 24 -2.72 -7.45 5.72
N ASP A 25 -3.73 -7.42 6.59
CA ASP A 25 -3.95 -6.38 7.60
C ASP A 25 -3.35 -6.75 8.96
N HIS A 26 -2.73 -7.93 9.09
CA HIS A 26 -2.04 -8.33 10.30
C HIS A 26 -0.77 -7.48 10.53
N VAL A 27 -0.76 -6.73 11.64
CA VAL A 27 0.41 -5.99 12.12
C VAL A 27 1.25 -6.90 13.02
N PRO A 28 2.50 -7.24 12.65
CA PRO A 28 3.31 -8.16 13.41
C PRO A 28 3.84 -7.50 14.69
N GLU A 29 3.85 -8.27 15.78
CA GLU A 29 4.44 -7.83 17.05
C GLU A 29 5.92 -7.50 16.90
N THR A 30 6.66 -8.29 16.12
CA THR A 30 8.05 -8.05 15.77
C THR A 30 8.14 -7.56 14.33
N PHE A 31 8.63 -6.34 14.14
CA PHE A 31 8.79 -5.72 12.81
C PHE A 31 10.29 -5.59 12.51
N ARG A 32 10.87 -6.70 12.03
CA ARG A 32 12.32 -6.84 11.81
C ARG A 32 12.78 -6.06 10.59
N HIS A 33 14.07 -5.74 10.55
CA HIS A 33 14.79 -5.16 9.41
C HIS A 33 14.32 -3.75 9.01
N ARG A 34 13.55 -3.10 9.88
CA ARG A 34 13.04 -1.72 9.70
C ARG A 34 13.28 -0.86 10.93
N GLU A 35 14.23 -1.24 11.76
CA GLU A 35 14.59 -0.54 12.99
C GLU A 35 15.04 0.90 12.71
N SER A 36 15.87 1.10 11.68
CA SER A 36 16.35 2.45 11.31
C SER A 36 15.22 3.34 10.80
N GLN A 37 14.32 2.81 9.95
CA GLN A 37 13.14 3.55 9.47
C GLN A 37 12.21 3.91 10.63
N LEU A 38 11.95 2.97 11.54
CA LEU A 38 11.14 3.21 12.73
C LEU A 38 11.78 4.27 13.63
N GLU A 39 13.08 4.23 13.88
CA GLU A 39 13.78 5.23 14.69
C GLU A 39 13.73 6.64 14.06
N ASN A 40 13.86 6.74 12.73
CA ASN A 40 13.73 8.02 12.03
C ASN A 40 12.30 8.58 12.14
N LEU A 41 11.28 7.74 11.96
CA LEU A 41 9.89 8.14 12.14
C LEU A 41 9.61 8.55 13.59
N LYS A 42 10.10 7.77 14.57
CA LYS A 42 9.99 8.11 15.99
C LYS A 42 10.65 9.45 16.30
N TYR A 43 11.83 9.70 15.74
CA TYR A 43 12.51 10.98 15.91
C TYR A 43 11.68 12.16 15.39
N ALA A 44 11.11 12.05 14.20
CA ALA A 44 10.25 13.07 13.60
C ALA A 44 8.99 13.35 14.45
N LEU A 45 8.42 12.33 15.09
CA LEU A 45 7.21 12.44 15.91
C LEU A 45 7.45 12.80 17.39
N ARG A 46 8.70 12.79 17.87
CA ARG A 46 9.04 13.18 19.26
C ARG A 46 8.43 14.51 19.72
N PRO A 47 8.32 15.58 18.90
CA PRO A 47 7.68 16.81 19.34
C PRO A 47 6.20 16.65 19.66
N ALA A 48 5.47 15.75 18.97
CA ALA A 48 4.05 15.48 19.23
C ALA A 48 3.80 15.05 20.67
N VAL A 49 4.64 14.13 21.14
CA VAL A 49 4.65 13.63 22.52
C VAL A 49 4.94 14.73 23.56
N ARG A 50 5.56 15.83 23.15
CA ARG A 50 5.83 17.00 24.01
C ARG A 50 4.77 18.10 23.86
N GLY A 51 3.62 17.78 23.24
CA GLY A 51 2.55 18.75 22.99
C GLY A 51 2.92 19.81 21.95
N SER A 52 3.87 19.53 21.05
CA SER A 52 4.33 20.42 19.99
C SER A 52 4.08 19.81 18.60
N ARG A 53 4.08 20.65 17.56
CA ARG A 53 3.91 20.14 16.19
C ARG A 53 5.10 19.23 15.82
N PRO A 54 4.87 17.99 15.35
CA PRO A 54 5.94 17.12 14.92
C PRO A 54 6.54 17.58 13.59
N LEU A 55 7.70 17.03 13.25
CA LEU A 55 8.26 17.20 11.91
C LEU A 55 7.38 16.45 10.91
N ASN A 56 7.13 17.05 9.76
CA ASN A 56 6.48 16.33 8.67
C ASN A 56 7.42 15.27 8.13
N THR A 57 6.88 14.18 7.60
CA THR A 57 7.68 13.09 7.07
C THR A 57 7.15 12.63 5.73
N MET A 58 8.06 12.22 4.86
CA MET A 58 7.78 11.61 3.58
C MET A 58 8.38 10.21 3.58
N VAL A 59 7.52 9.21 3.56
CA VAL A 59 7.87 7.80 3.54
C VAL A 59 7.78 7.30 2.10
N ARG A 60 8.91 6.90 1.52
CA ARG A 60 9.00 6.43 0.13
C ARG A 60 9.58 5.03 0.08
N GLY A 61 9.22 4.27 -0.94
CA GLY A 61 9.75 2.93 -1.19
C GLY A 61 8.77 2.09 -2.03
N PRO A 62 9.22 1.04 -2.71
CA PRO A 62 8.33 0.16 -3.48
C PRO A 62 7.17 -0.42 -2.65
N PRO A 63 6.10 -0.92 -3.29
CA PRO A 63 5.08 -1.71 -2.61
C PRO A 63 5.67 -2.90 -1.84
N GLY A 64 4.98 -3.40 -0.81
CA GLY A 64 5.45 -4.58 -0.06
C GLY A 64 6.62 -4.36 0.93
N THR A 65 7.20 -3.16 0.98
CA THR A 65 8.39 -2.88 1.81
C THR A 65 8.11 -2.58 3.29
N GLY A 66 6.84 -2.58 3.71
CA GLY A 66 6.44 -2.40 5.12
C GLY A 66 6.12 -0.97 5.56
N LYS A 67 5.99 -0.02 4.63
CA LYS A 67 5.67 1.40 4.93
C LYS A 67 4.39 1.56 5.78
N THR A 68 3.28 1.01 5.31
CA THR A 68 1.97 1.07 6.01
C THR A 68 2.03 0.39 7.37
N THR A 69 2.68 -0.77 7.47
CA THR A 69 2.88 -1.50 8.73
C THR A 69 3.68 -0.67 9.74
N ALA A 70 4.73 0.03 9.29
CA ALA A 70 5.53 0.90 10.15
C ALA A 70 4.70 2.06 10.71
N VAL A 71 3.87 2.70 9.87
CA VAL A 71 2.95 3.76 10.29
C VAL A 71 1.93 3.23 11.30
N GLN A 72 1.30 2.09 11.02
CA GLN A 72 0.32 1.49 11.92
C GLN A 72 0.92 1.13 13.28
N LYS A 73 2.12 0.55 13.30
CA LYS A 73 2.83 0.22 14.54
C LYS A 73 3.14 1.47 15.35
N LEU A 74 3.61 2.52 14.69
CA LEU A 74 3.91 3.81 15.32
C LEU A 74 2.65 4.50 15.85
N PHE A 75 1.54 4.42 15.12
CA PHE A 75 0.25 4.94 15.56
C PHE A 75 -0.32 4.15 16.73
N GLY A 76 -0.12 2.83 16.78
CA GLY A 76 -0.44 2.02 17.96
C GLY A 76 0.36 2.44 19.20
N GLU A 77 1.66 2.73 19.05
CA GLU A 77 2.51 3.23 20.14
C GLU A 77 2.12 4.65 20.60
N LEU A 78 1.73 5.53 19.68
CA LEU A 78 1.35 6.92 19.97
C LEU A 78 -0.08 7.08 20.46
N GLY A 79 -1.03 6.34 19.90
CA GLY A 79 -2.45 6.40 20.27
C GLY A 79 -2.74 5.88 21.68
N ALA A 80 -1.78 5.20 22.31
CA ALA A 80 -1.83 4.90 23.74
C ALA A 80 -1.71 6.16 24.63
N ARG A 81 -1.39 7.32 24.06
CA ARG A 81 -1.29 8.61 24.76
C ARG A 81 -2.52 9.45 24.48
N THR A 82 -3.05 10.12 25.50
CA THR A 82 -4.27 10.93 25.38
C THR A 82 -4.02 12.27 24.68
N GLU A 83 -2.79 12.77 24.71
CA GLU A 83 -2.41 14.08 24.17
C GLU A 83 -2.09 14.04 22.66
N VAL A 84 -2.10 12.86 22.05
CA VAL A 84 -1.75 12.67 20.64
C VAL A 84 -2.85 11.88 19.94
N ARG A 85 -3.53 12.50 18.97
CA ARG A 85 -4.44 11.82 18.07
C ARG A 85 -3.69 11.39 16.83
N THR A 86 -3.93 10.16 16.39
CA THR A 86 -3.33 9.62 15.17
C THR A 86 -4.42 9.13 14.24
N VAL A 87 -4.44 9.60 13.00
CA VAL A 87 -5.40 9.13 11.99
C VAL A 87 -4.67 8.78 10.71
N ARG A 88 -4.86 7.55 10.25
CA ARG A 88 -4.38 7.09 8.93
C ARG A 88 -5.52 7.16 7.94
N VAL A 89 -5.25 7.74 6.78
CA VAL A 89 -6.19 7.87 5.66
C VAL A 89 -5.62 7.09 4.49
N ASN A 90 -6.41 6.17 3.94
CA ASN A 90 -6.05 5.46 2.71
C ASN A 90 -6.52 6.33 1.53
N CYS A 91 -5.59 7.02 0.87
CA CYS A 91 -5.91 7.95 -0.21
C CYS A 91 -6.42 7.29 -1.49
N GLN A 92 -6.25 5.97 -1.63
CA GLN A 92 -6.89 5.20 -2.69
C GLN A 92 -8.42 5.13 -2.52
N VAL A 93 -8.89 5.11 -1.26
CA VAL A 93 -10.32 5.07 -0.91
C VAL A 93 -10.85 6.49 -0.72
N ASP A 94 -10.13 7.30 0.04
CA ASP A 94 -10.46 8.68 0.37
C ASP A 94 -9.66 9.64 -0.53
N SER A 95 -10.03 9.72 -1.81
CA SER A 95 -9.23 10.40 -2.85
C SER A 95 -9.51 11.90 -3.04
N THR A 96 -10.40 12.49 -2.25
CA THR A 96 -10.71 13.93 -2.29
C THR A 96 -10.41 14.58 -0.94
N ARG A 97 -10.11 15.87 -0.93
CA ARG A 97 -9.90 16.62 0.32
C ARG A 97 -11.08 16.47 1.26
N TYR A 98 -12.32 16.50 0.77
CA TYR A 98 -13.48 16.33 1.64
C TYR A 98 -13.53 14.93 2.27
N ALA A 99 -13.24 13.88 1.50
CA ALA A 99 -13.19 12.51 2.02
C ALA A 99 -12.09 12.34 3.07
N VAL A 100 -10.87 12.84 2.80
CA VAL A 100 -9.75 12.84 3.75
C VAL A 100 -10.18 13.47 5.07
N PHE A 101 -10.73 14.69 5.04
CA PHE A 101 -11.15 15.37 6.27
C PHE A 101 -12.36 14.72 6.95
N SER A 102 -13.22 14.03 6.21
CA SER A 102 -14.30 13.22 6.79
C SER A 102 -13.74 12.03 7.56
N ARG A 103 -12.71 11.37 7.03
CA ARG A 103 -11.98 10.31 7.72
C ARG A 103 -11.23 10.81 8.96
N LEU A 104 -10.65 12.02 8.89
CA LEU A 104 -10.04 12.68 10.05
C LEU A 104 -11.08 12.97 11.13
N PHE A 105 -12.25 13.47 10.75
CA PHE A 105 -13.34 13.72 11.68
C PHE A 105 -13.75 12.42 12.39
N GLU A 106 -14.02 11.36 11.64
CA GLU A 106 -14.41 10.07 12.20
C GLU A 106 -13.34 9.53 13.17
N GLY A 107 -12.06 9.64 12.82
CA GLY A 107 -10.97 9.19 13.68
C GLY A 107 -10.79 10.01 14.98
N ILE A 108 -11.25 11.27 15.01
CA ILE A 108 -11.14 12.15 16.18
C ILE A 108 -12.38 12.08 17.07
N PHE A 109 -13.56 11.96 16.46
CA PHE A 109 -14.85 12.02 17.14
C PHE A 109 -15.47 10.64 17.39
N GLU A 110 -14.95 9.58 16.76
CA GLU A 110 -15.45 8.20 16.84
C GLU A 110 -16.88 8.03 16.30
N TYR A 111 -17.30 8.92 15.40
CA TYR A 111 -18.54 8.80 14.62
C TYR A 111 -18.42 9.52 13.28
N GLU A 112 -19.20 9.09 12.29
CA GLU A 112 -19.18 9.68 10.95
C GLU A 112 -19.79 11.09 10.93
N PRO A 113 -19.21 12.01 10.16
CA PRO A 113 -19.86 13.28 9.92
C PRO A 113 -21.16 13.08 9.11
N PRO A 114 -22.14 14.00 9.20
CA PRO A 114 -23.38 13.88 8.42
C PRO A 114 -23.11 13.70 6.93
N SER A 115 -23.80 12.74 6.30
CA SER A 115 -23.61 12.35 4.90
C SER A 115 -23.88 13.47 3.89
N SER A 116 -24.55 14.56 4.29
CA SER A 116 -24.74 15.75 3.47
C SER A 116 -25.00 17.00 4.33
N GLY A 117 -24.83 18.18 3.73
CA GLY A 117 -25.24 19.46 4.31
C GLY A 117 -24.23 20.13 5.25
N ILE A 118 -23.08 19.51 5.50
CA ILE A 118 -21.95 20.15 6.18
C ILE A 118 -20.92 20.64 5.15
N SER A 119 -20.53 21.92 5.26
CA SER A 119 -19.48 22.48 4.43
C SER A 119 -18.11 22.05 4.93
N PHE A 120 -17.13 21.99 4.02
CA PHE A 120 -15.74 21.72 4.37
C PHE A 120 -15.24 22.66 5.50
N LYS A 121 -15.57 23.95 5.43
CA LYS A 121 -15.18 24.92 6.45
C LYS A 121 -15.70 24.54 7.85
N LYS A 122 -16.94 24.05 7.93
CA LYS A 122 -17.53 23.63 9.21
C LYS A 122 -16.87 22.34 9.71
N LEU A 123 -16.69 21.35 8.84
CA LEU A 123 -16.01 20.08 9.16
C LEU A 123 -14.59 20.33 9.69
N PHE A 124 -13.81 21.13 8.98
CA PHE A 124 -12.45 21.48 9.35
C PHE A 124 -12.39 22.30 10.65
N GLY A 125 -13.33 23.24 10.83
CA GLY A 125 -13.45 23.99 12.07
C GLY A 125 -13.68 23.08 13.27
N GLN A 126 -14.61 22.12 13.17
CA GLN A 126 -14.87 21.17 14.26
C GLN A 126 -13.63 20.35 14.63
N ILE A 127 -12.88 19.86 13.64
CA ILE A 127 -11.62 19.14 13.89
C ILE A 127 -10.63 20.01 14.65
N THR A 128 -10.38 21.23 14.16
CA THR A 128 -9.35 22.10 14.73
C THR A 128 -9.75 22.69 16.08
N ASP A 129 -11.01 23.04 16.29
CA ASP A 129 -11.55 23.48 17.59
C ASP A 129 -11.37 22.37 18.64
N ARG A 130 -11.70 21.12 18.29
CA ARG A 130 -11.50 19.95 19.16
C ARG A 130 -10.04 19.78 19.59
N LEU A 131 -9.09 19.91 18.65
CA LEU A 131 -7.66 19.82 18.96
C LEU A 131 -7.19 20.93 19.91
N VAL A 132 -7.70 22.14 19.75
CA VAL A 132 -7.34 23.29 20.60
C VAL A 132 -7.95 23.18 21.99
N GLU A 133 -9.22 22.79 22.09
CA GLU A 133 -9.95 22.66 23.36
C GLU A 133 -9.32 21.61 24.29
N GLU A 134 -8.79 20.53 23.73
CA GLU A 134 -8.17 19.43 24.49
C GLU A 134 -6.64 19.51 24.56
N ASP A 135 -6.03 20.53 23.94
CA ASP A 135 -4.57 20.66 23.78
C ASP A 135 -3.91 19.41 23.13
N GLU A 136 -4.61 18.78 22.19
CA GLU A 136 -4.17 17.57 21.49
C GLU A 136 -3.32 17.90 20.25
N VAL A 137 -2.32 17.07 19.98
CA VAL A 137 -1.57 17.09 18.72
C VAL A 137 -2.14 16.04 17.77
N LEU A 138 -2.48 16.42 16.55
CA LEU A 138 -2.90 15.48 15.50
C LEU A 138 -1.71 15.07 14.63
N VAL A 139 -1.51 13.76 14.46
CA VAL A 139 -0.62 13.19 13.45
C VAL A 139 -1.46 12.50 12.39
N VAL A 140 -1.36 12.98 11.16
CA VAL A 140 -2.09 12.42 10.02
C VAL A 140 -1.13 11.63 9.14
N ALA A 141 -1.47 10.39 8.81
CA ALA A 141 -0.79 9.64 7.75
C ALA A 141 -1.68 9.61 6.50
N LEU A 142 -1.19 10.17 5.40
CA LEU A 142 -1.79 10.08 4.06
C LEU A 142 -1.11 8.92 3.34
N ASP A 143 -1.77 7.76 3.35
CA ASP A 143 -1.26 6.49 2.82
C ASP A 143 -1.58 6.38 1.32
N ASP A 144 -0.61 5.95 0.52
CA ASP A 144 -0.67 5.98 -0.96
C ASP A 144 -1.13 7.35 -1.52
N VAL A 145 -0.41 8.41 -1.13
CA VAL A 145 -0.73 9.80 -1.46
C VAL A 145 -0.82 10.08 -2.96
N ASN A 146 -0.20 9.24 -3.80
CA ASN A 146 -0.21 9.37 -5.25
C ASN A 146 -1.63 9.47 -5.81
N TYR A 147 -2.62 8.85 -5.16
CA TYR A 147 -4.02 8.95 -5.53
C TYR A 147 -4.67 10.34 -5.28
N LEU A 148 -4.02 11.22 -4.51
CA LEU A 148 -4.47 12.60 -4.30
C LEU A 148 -3.90 13.59 -5.33
N PHE A 149 -2.94 13.20 -6.17
CA PHE A 149 -2.34 14.17 -7.10
C PHE A 149 -3.27 14.55 -8.26
N TYR A 150 -4.31 13.76 -8.51
CA TYR A 150 -5.37 14.12 -9.45
C TYR A 150 -6.13 15.37 -8.99
N GLU A 151 -6.44 16.27 -9.92
CA GLU A 151 -7.18 17.52 -9.66
C GLU A 151 -6.60 18.40 -8.53
N ASN A 152 -5.31 18.25 -8.22
CA ASN A 152 -4.59 19.01 -7.19
C ASN A 152 -5.10 18.78 -5.74
N GLU A 153 -5.76 17.65 -5.48
CA GLU A 153 -6.30 17.31 -4.15
C GLU A 153 -5.22 17.18 -3.07
N ALA A 154 -4.01 16.72 -3.45
CA ALA A 154 -2.85 16.61 -2.57
C ALA A 154 -2.43 17.98 -2.04
N SER A 155 -2.29 18.98 -2.92
CA SER A 155 -1.93 20.35 -2.54
C SER A 155 -2.99 20.97 -1.65
N ASP A 156 -4.26 20.85 -2.00
CA ASP A 156 -5.35 21.45 -1.22
C ASP A 156 -5.50 20.79 0.16
N THR A 157 -5.32 19.47 0.24
CA THR A 157 -5.35 18.71 1.51
C THR A 157 -4.19 19.10 2.41
N LEU A 158 -2.95 19.04 1.89
CA LEU A 158 -1.75 19.40 2.64
C LEU A 158 -1.76 20.88 3.06
N TYR A 159 -2.24 21.78 2.19
CA TYR A 159 -2.39 23.19 2.54
C TYR A 159 -3.27 23.37 3.78
N SER A 160 -4.45 22.72 3.79
CA SER A 160 -5.38 22.78 4.93
C SER A 160 -4.76 22.21 6.22
N LEU A 161 -4.06 21.08 6.15
CA LEU A 161 -3.42 20.46 7.33
C LEU A 161 -2.26 21.31 7.89
N LEU A 162 -1.32 21.70 7.02
CA LEU A 162 -0.09 22.37 7.41
C LEU A 162 -0.33 23.80 7.93
N ARG A 163 -1.36 24.47 7.40
CA ARG A 163 -1.75 25.84 7.79
C ARG A 163 -2.95 25.89 8.73
N ALA A 164 -3.32 24.79 9.38
CA ALA A 164 -4.42 24.77 10.34
C ALA A 164 -4.31 25.85 11.44
N HIS A 165 -3.09 26.16 11.88
CA HIS A 165 -2.81 27.22 12.85
C HIS A 165 -3.17 28.65 12.40
N GLU A 166 -3.25 28.90 11.09
CA GLU A 166 -3.67 30.21 10.56
C GLU A 166 -5.17 30.41 10.69
N ALA A 167 -5.95 29.33 10.59
CA ALA A 167 -7.39 29.34 10.77
C ALA A 167 -7.78 29.25 12.25
N HIS A 168 -7.08 28.42 13.03
CA HIS A 168 -7.34 28.18 14.45
C HIS A 168 -6.02 28.20 15.23
N SER A 169 -5.75 29.32 15.89
CA SER A 169 -4.52 29.52 16.67
C SER A 169 -4.39 28.44 17.74
N GLY A 170 -3.27 27.72 17.72
CA GLY A 170 -3.01 26.61 18.65
C GLY A 170 -3.16 25.21 18.04
N ALA A 171 -3.77 25.07 16.85
CA ALA A 171 -3.87 23.78 16.19
C ALA A 171 -2.49 23.21 15.80
N LYS A 172 -2.19 22.01 16.32
CA LYS A 172 -0.91 21.31 16.11
C LYS A 172 -1.16 20.06 15.27
N ILE A 173 -0.86 20.14 13.98
CA ILE A 173 -0.99 19.01 13.05
C ILE A 173 0.38 18.73 12.43
N GLY A 174 0.81 17.48 12.41
CA GLY A 174 1.91 17.03 11.56
C GLY A 174 1.48 15.92 10.62
N VAL A 175 2.15 15.84 9.48
CA VAL A 175 1.74 14.97 8.37
C VAL A 175 2.85 13.99 8.02
N ILE A 176 2.48 12.73 7.89
CA ILE A 176 3.27 11.66 7.27
C ILE A 176 2.64 11.40 5.91
N VAL A 177 3.39 11.60 4.84
CA VAL A 177 2.98 11.26 3.48
C VAL A 177 3.65 9.95 3.11
N VAL A 178 2.88 8.95 2.70
CA VAL A 178 3.42 7.65 2.23
C VAL A 178 3.19 7.54 0.73
N SER A 179 4.25 7.28 -0.02
CA SER A 179 4.19 6.99 -1.46
C SER A 179 4.83 5.65 -1.75
N SER A 180 4.14 4.84 -2.54
CA SER A 180 4.68 3.62 -3.15
C SER A 180 5.26 3.87 -4.55
N ASP A 181 4.98 5.05 -5.12
CA ASP A 181 5.47 5.48 -6.43
C ASP A 181 6.85 6.14 -6.27
N LEU A 182 7.88 5.52 -6.85
CA LEU A 182 9.25 6.05 -6.87
C LEU A 182 9.47 7.10 -7.95
N GLY A 183 8.63 7.12 -8.99
CA GLY A 183 8.68 8.11 -10.07
C GLY A 183 7.98 9.43 -9.71
N LEU A 184 7.08 9.39 -8.73
CA LEU A 184 6.39 10.57 -8.22
C LEU A 184 7.33 11.46 -7.39
N ASP A 185 7.62 12.66 -7.90
CA ASP A 185 8.25 13.68 -7.08
C ASP A 185 7.19 14.46 -6.29
N VAL A 186 6.80 13.86 -5.15
CA VAL A 186 5.80 14.40 -4.23
C VAL A 186 6.06 15.87 -3.87
N ILE A 187 7.30 16.36 -3.86
CA ILE A 187 7.55 17.76 -3.51
C ILE A 187 7.34 18.67 -4.72
N ASP A 188 7.95 18.33 -5.85
CA ASP A 188 7.92 19.17 -7.05
C ASP A 188 6.51 19.26 -7.65
N ASP A 189 5.70 18.22 -7.49
CA ASP A 189 4.31 18.17 -7.99
C ASP A 189 3.30 18.92 -7.08
N LEU A 190 3.71 19.39 -5.91
CA LEU A 190 2.86 20.21 -5.03
C LEU A 190 2.91 21.69 -5.39
N ASP A 191 1.83 22.42 -5.11
CA ASP A 191 1.82 23.88 -5.23
C ASP A 191 2.96 24.51 -4.38
N THR A 192 3.60 25.57 -4.88
CA THR A 192 4.69 26.28 -4.18
C THR A 192 4.32 26.75 -2.76
N ARG A 193 3.04 27.08 -2.53
CA ARG A 193 2.51 27.47 -1.21
C ARG A 193 2.57 26.33 -0.18
N VAL A 194 2.46 25.08 -0.64
CA VAL A 194 2.56 23.86 0.18
C VAL A 194 4.01 23.48 0.37
N GLN A 195 4.80 23.43 -0.72
CA GLN A 195 6.24 23.13 -0.70
C GLN A 195 6.98 23.96 0.36
N SER A 196 6.66 25.26 0.44
CA SER A 196 7.30 26.18 1.37
C SER A 196 7.15 25.80 2.85
N VAL A 197 6.05 25.14 3.21
CA VAL A 197 5.68 24.78 4.59
C VAL A 197 5.90 23.29 4.89
N PHE A 198 5.71 22.42 3.90
CA PHE A 198 5.72 20.96 4.12
C PHE A 198 7.08 20.46 4.59
N ARG A 199 8.16 20.80 3.85
CA ARG A 199 9.58 20.50 4.18
C ARG A 199 9.77 19.21 5.01
N PRO A 200 9.39 18.04 4.48
CA PRO A 200 9.39 16.81 5.26
C PRO A 200 10.80 16.25 5.44
N GLU A 201 10.99 15.51 6.53
CA GLU A 201 12.09 14.55 6.65
C GLU A 201 11.79 13.35 5.75
N GLU A 202 12.80 12.83 5.04
CA GLU A 202 12.64 11.68 4.16
C GLU A 202 13.02 10.38 4.86
N VAL A 203 12.15 9.36 4.75
CA VAL A 203 12.40 8.01 5.25
C VAL A 203 12.19 7.02 4.11
N TYR A 204 13.28 6.48 3.61
CA TYR A 204 13.26 5.51 2.52
C TYR A 204 13.17 4.07 3.05
N PHE A 205 12.25 3.29 2.45
CA PHE A 205 12.04 1.87 2.69
C PHE A 205 12.57 1.09 1.48
N PRO A 206 13.78 0.49 1.58
CA PRO A 206 14.32 -0.33 0.50
C PRO A 206 13.51 -1.62 0.34
N VAL A 207 13.72 -2.32 -0.78
CA VAL A 207 13.30 -3.72 -0.90
C VAL A 207 14.01 -4.57 0.15
N TYR A 208 13.36 -5.63 0.61
CA TYR A 208 14.01 -6.60 1.50
C TYR A 208 14.98 -7.46 0.69
N ASP A 209 16.14 -7.79 1.26
CA ASP A 209 17.00 -8.82 0.68
C ASP A 209 16.49 -10.23 1.00
N ALA A 210 17.01 -11.26 0.33
CA ALA A 210 16.56 -12.64 0.49
C ALA A 210 16.66 -13.15 1.94
N THR A 211 17.66 -12.72 2.69
CA THR A 211 17.83 -13.12 4.10
C THR A 211 16.78 -12.44 4.97
N GLU A 212 16.52 -11.15 4.75
CA GLU A 212 15.47 -10.40 5.45
C GLU A 212 14.08 -10.96 5.14
N ILE A 213 13.80 -11.31 3.88
CA ILE A 213 12.55 -11.96 3.47
C ILE A 213 12.36 -13.27 4.21
N TYR A 214 13.37 -14.15 4.18
CA TYR A 214 13.34 -15.43 4.89
C TYR A 214 13.07 -15.23 6.39
N ASP A 215 13.80 -14.33 7.06
CA ASP A 215 13.64 -14.06 8.50
C ASP A 215 12.21 -13.62 8.86
N ILE A 216 11.59 -12.79 8.02
CA ILE A 216 10.22 -12.32 8.23
C ILE A 216 9.21 -13.45 8.00
N LEU A 217 9.36 -14.21 6.92
CA LEU A 217 8.48 -15.34 6.59
C LEU A 217 8.61 -16.46 7.62
N ALA A 218 9.81 -16.73 8.13
CA ALA A 218 10.06 -17.68 9.20
C ALA A 218 9.32 -17.31 10.49
N GLU A 219 9.37 -16.03 10.89
CA GLU A 219 8.65 -15.53 12.06
C GLU A 219 7.12 -15.65 11.89
N ARG A 220 6.61 -15.36 10.68
CA ARG A 220 5.19 -15.55 10.34
C ARG A 220 4.79 -17.02 10.39
N ALA A 221 5.56 -17.90 9.75
CA ALA A 221 5.34 -19.35 9.73
C ALA A 221 5.35 -19.94 11.15
N LYS A 222 6.31 -19.55 11.99
CA LYS A 222 6.41 -20.00 13.39
C LYS A 222 5.18 -19.64 14.23
N ARG A 223 4.55 -18.52 13.93
CA ARG A 223 3.35 -18.05 14.65
C ARG A 223 2.08 -18.65 14.07
N GLY A 224 2.00 -18.74 12.74
CA GLY A 224 0.81 -19.15 12.03
C GLY A 224 0.63 -20.66 11.87
N PHE A 225 1.71 -21.44 11.85
CA PHE A 225 1.66 -22.91 11.72
C PHE A 225 1.98 -23.63 13.03
N HIS A 226 1.55 -24.89 13.12
CA HIS A 226 2.07 -25.83 14.11
C HIS A 226 3.54 -26.20 13.82
N GLU A 227 4.26 -26.62 14.86
CA GLU A 227 5.66 -27.04 14.73
C GLU A 227 5.80 -28.24 13.78
N GLY A 228 6.75 -28.17 12.85
CA GLY A 228 7.03 -29.23 11.87
C GLY A 228 6.10 -29.27 10.66
N VAL A 229 5.16 -28.33 10.54
CA VAL A 229 4.27 -28.22 9.36
C VAL A 229 5.04 -27.83 8.10
N ILE A 230 5.93 -26.84 8.20
CA ILE A 230 6.76 -26.39 7.08
C ILE A 230 8.24 -26.67 7.39
N GLY A 231 8.94 -27.26 6.41
CA GLY A 231 10.37 -27.48 6.48
C GLY A 231 11.16 -26.26 6.02
N ASP A 232 12.47 -26.30 6.26
CA ASP A 232 13.37 -25.20 5.92
C ASP A 232 13.48 -25.00 4.41
N ALA A 233 13.54 -26.09 3.65
CA ALA A 233 13.63 -26.06 2.19
C ALA A 233 12.37 -25.45 1.54
N GLU A 234 11.18 -25.78 2.04
CA GLU A 234 9.93 -25.19 1.55
C GLU A 234 9.86 -23.70 1.88
N LEU A 235 10.34 -23.29 3.06
CA LEU A 235 10.36 -21.89 3.48
C LEU A 235 11.39 -21.07 2.67
N GLU A 236 12.58 -21.62 2.43
CA GLU A 236 13.59 -21.04 1.53
C GLU A 236 12.98 -20.85 0.13
N ARG A 237 12.26 -21.86 -0.39
CA ARG A 237 11.61 -21.75 -1.69
C ARG A 237 10.57 -20.62 -1.73
N VAL A 238 9.76 -20.46 -0.69
CA VAL A 238 8.82 -19.32 -0.60
C VAL A 238 9.57 -17.99 -0.58
N ALA A 239 10.69 -17.91 0.16
CA ALA A 239 11.50 -16.70 0.22
C ALA A 239 12.12 -16.34 -1.15
N ASP A 240 12.63 -17.32 -1.88
CA ASP A 240 13.16 -17.13 -3.24
C ASP A 240 12.09 -16.59 -4.20
N LEU A 241 10.91 -17.22 -4.24
CA LEU A 241 9.78 -16.78 -5.06
C LEU A 241 9.28 -15.38 -4.69
N THR A 242 9.44 -15.00 -3.41
CA THR A 242 9.10 -13.66 -2.92
C THR A 242 10.17 -12.64 -3.30
N ALA A 243 11.45 -13.02 -3.31
CA ALA A 243 12.53 -12.16 -3.76
C ALA A 243 12.41 -11.87 -5.26
N GLU A 244 12.01 -12.88 -6.05
CA GLU A 244 11.70 -12.71 -7.48
C GLU A 244 10.56 -11.71 -7.73
N SER A 245 9.53 -11.68 -6.87
CA SER A 245 8.42 -10.73 -6.99
C SER A 245 8.71 -9.33 -6.43
N GLY A 246 9.70 -9.21 -5.53
CA GLY A 246 10.04 -7.96 -4.85
C GLY A 246 8.98 -7.48 -3.84
N ASP A 247 7.92 -8.24 -3.58
CA ASP A 247 6.82 -7.86 -2.69
C ASP A 247 6.58 -8.93 -1.61
N LEU A 248 6.90 -8.57 -0.36
CA LEU A 248 6.74 -9.44 0.80
C LEU A 248 5.30 -9.95 1.00
N ARG A 249 4.29 -9.23 0.51
CA ARG A 249 2.88 -9.65 0.59
C ARG A 249 2.64 -10.93 -0.20
N VAL A 250 3.37 -11.14 -1.30
CA VAL A 250 3.32 -12.38 -2.08
C VAL A 250 3.77 -13.54 -1.20
N GLY A 251 4.93 -13.45 -0.56
CA GLY A 251 5.43 -14.51 0.32
C GLY A 251 4.47 -14.90 1.45
N ILE A 252 3.81 -13.91 2.06
CA ILE A 252 2.81 -14.16 3.11
C ILE A 252 1.58 -14.89 2.54
N ASP A 253 1.08 -14.49 1.36
CA ASP A 253 -0.02 -15.19 0.66
C ASP A 253 0.38 -16.61 0.24
N LEU A 254 1.63 -16.82 -0.21
CA LEU A 254 2.16 -18.13 -0.55
C LEU A 254 2.17 -19.07 0.65
N LEU A 255 2.65 -18.62 1.81
CA LEU A 255 2.61 -19.43 3.03
C LEU A 255 1.18 -19.87 3.33
N ARG A 256 0.23 -18.93 3.35
CA ARG A 256 -1.18 -19.25 3.62
C ARG A 256 -1.72 -20.28 2.65
N ARG A 257 -1.54 -20.06 1.34
CA ARG A 257 -2.06 -20.96 0.31
C ARG A 257 -1.40 -22.33 0.33
N ALA A 258 -0.10 -22.39 0.60
CA ALA A 258 0.59 -23.67 0.76
C ALA A 258 0.04 -24.46 1.96
N GLY A 259 -0.29 -23.80 3.06
CA GLY A 259 -1.00 -24.41 4.19
C GLY A 259 -2.39 -24.94 3.81
N LEU A 260 -3.19 -24.13 3.10
CA LEU A 260 -4.52 -24.55 2.62
C LEU A 260 -4.43 -25.71 1.62
N ASN A 261 -3.43 -25.71 0.73
CA ASN A 261 -3.18 -26.81 -0.21
C ASN A 261 -2.85 -28.11 0.54
N ALA A 262 -2.00 -28.04 1.57
CA ALA A 262 -1.68 -29.18 2.43
C ALA A 262 -2.92 -29.75 3.13
N GLU A 263 -3.80 -28.90 3.66
CA GLU A 263 -5.08 -29.33 4.26
C GLU A 263 -6.03 -29.94 3.23
N MET A 264 -6.16 -29.34 2.05
CA MET A 264 -7.00 -29.87 0.96
C MET A 264 -6.59 -31.28 0.54
N ARG A 265 -5.29 -31.61 0.60
CA ARG A 265 -4.76 -32.97 0.32
C ARG A 265 -4.65 -33.86 1.57
N ALA A 266 -5.25 -33.45 2.70
CA ALA A 266 -5.26 -34.16 3.97
C ALA A 266 -3.85 -34.48 4.51
N SER A 267 -2.93 -33.52 4.43
CA SER A 267 -1.55 -33.63 4.90
C SER A 267 -1.28 -32.74 6.10
N LYS A 268 -0.42 -33.23 7.01
CA LYS A 268 0.03 -32.49 8.18
C LYS A 268 1.25 -31.60 7.92
N THR A 269 1.87 -31.74 6.76
CA THR A 269 3.04 -30.97 6.36
C THR A 269 2.84 -30.36 4.98
N ILE A 270 3.44 -29.19 4.77
CA ILE A 270 3.58 -28.49 3.50
C ILE A 270 4.74 -29.14 2.73
N SER A 271 4.54 -29.35 1.43
CA SER A 271 5.55 -29.84 0.49
C SER A 271 5.86 -28.77 -0.55
N GLU A 272 6.98 -28.92 -1.25
CA GLU A 272 7.35 -28.03 -2.37
C GLU A 272 6.22 -27.89 -3.41
N ALA A 273 5.51 -28.98 -3.71
CA ALA A 273 4.38 -28.95 -4.66
C ALA A 273 3.23 -28.03 -4.19
N ASP A 274 2.99 -27.91 -2.88
CA ASP A 274 1.96 -27.00 -2.35
C ASP A 274 2.37 -25.54 -2.53
N VAL A 275 3.67 -25.25 -2.44
CA VAL A 275 4.25 -23.92 -2.63
C VAL A 275 4.20 -23.52 -4.11
N GLU A 276 4.59 -24.42 -5.01
CA GLU A 276 4.52 -24.17 -6.46
C GLU A 276 3.08 -23.97 -6.93
N GLU A 277 2.14 -24.83 -6.49
CA GLU A 277 0.72 -24.66 -6.80
C GLU A 277 0.15 -23.35 -6.22
N ALA A 278 0.59 -22.98 -5.01
CA ALA A 278 0.23 -21.70 -4.41
C ALA A 278 0.75 -20.52 -5.24
N TYR A 279 1.97 -20.59 -5.76
CA TYR A 279 2.58 -19.53 -6.56
C TYR A 279 1.90 -19.35 -7.91
N ASP A 280 1.62 -20.43 -8.62
CA ASP A 280 0.85 -20.38 -9.87
C ASP A 280 -0.54 -19.76 -9.65
N LYS A 281 -1.25 -20.18 -8.60
CA LYS A 281 -2.54 -19.60 -8.23
C LYS A 281 -2.43 -18.15 -7.75
N SER A 282 -1.36 -17.80 -7.03
CA SER A 282 -1.16 -16.45 -6.48
C SER A 282 -0.92 -15.47 -7.62
N LYS A 283 -0.02 -15.79 -8.56
CA LYS A 283 0.21 -15.03 -9.80
C LYS A 283 -1.09 -14.71 -10.51
N HIS A 284 -1.93 -15.71 -10.75
CA HIS A 284 -3.18 -15.52 -11.46
C HIS A 284 -4.26 -14.79 -10.64
N VAL A 285 -4.33 -14.97 -9.32
CA VAL A 285 -5.30 -14.27 -8.45
C VAL A 285 -4.94 -12.79 -8.28
N HIS A 286 -3.65 -12.47 -8.11
CA HIS A 286 -3.18 -11.09 -8.08
C HIS A 286 -3.49 -10.39 -9.40
N LEU A 287 -3.15 -11.01 -10.52
CA LEU A 287 -3.53 -10.53 -11.85
C LEU A 287 -5.05 -10.30 -11.95
N SER A 288 -5.88 -11.30 -11.64
CA SER A 288 -7.34 -11.15 -11.70
C SER A 288 -7.89 -10.04 -10.79
N ARG A 289 -7.34 -9.86 -9.59
CA ARG A 289 -7.78 -8.79 -8.67
C ARG A 289 -7.36 -7.41 -9.18
N SER A 290 -6.11 -7.28 -9.63
CA SER A 290 -5.59 -6.05 -10.23
C SER A 290 -6.42 -5.64 -11.44
N LEU A 291 -6.77 -6.58 -12.33
CA LEU A 291 -7.57 -6.32 -13.54
C LEU A 291 -9.04 -5.97 -13.24
N ARG A 292 -9.68 -6.61 -12.23
CA ARG A 292 -11.09 -6.33 -11.89
C ARG A 292 -11.33 -4.89 -11.45
N GLY A 293 -10.36 -4.29 -10.76
CA GLY A 293 -10.43 -2.91 -10.27
C GLY A 293 -10.15 -1.84 -11.32
N LEU A 294 -9.87 -2.24 -12.57
CA LEU A 294 -9.58 -1.31 -13.65
C LEU A 294 -10.87 -0.72 -14.24
N SER A 295 -10.85 0.60 -14.42
CA SER A 295 -11.82 1.34 -15.23
C SER A 295 -11.73 0.94 -16.71
N GLU A 296 -12.73 1.29 -17.51
CA GLU A 296 -12.79 0.97 -18.94
C GLU A 296 -11.52 1.43 -19.69
N SER A 297 -11.15 2.71 -19.53
CA SER A 297 -9.92 3.29 -20.09
C SER A 297 -8.63 2.58 -19.64
N GLU A 298 -8.61 2.02 -18.44
CA GLU A 298 -7.44 1.30 -17.92
C GLU A 298 -7.37 -0.10 -18.53
N ARG A 299 -8.52 -0.76 -18.74
CA ARG A 299 -8.61 -2.05 -19.44
C ARG A 299 -8.26 -1.93 -20.91
N ASP A 300 -8.67 -0.83 -21.56
CA ASP A 300 -8.26 -0.49 -22.93
C ASP A 300 -6.74 -0.44 -23.03
N LEU A 301 -6.06 0.24 -22.10
CA LEU A 301 -4.60 0.30 -22.12
C LEU A 301 -3.95 -1.08 -21.90
N VAL A 302 -4.50 -1.93 -21.02
CA VAL A 302 -3.98 -3.29 -20.83
C VAL A 302 -4.14 -4.13 -22.11
N ARG A 303 -5.25 -3.97 -22.86
CA ARG A 303 -5.41 -4.64 -24.17
C ARG A 303 -4.36 -4.18 -25.17
N VAL A 304 -4.16 -2.87 -25.30
CA VAL A 304 -3.12 -2.30 -26.17
C VAL A 304 -1.74 -2.82 -25.80
N LEU A 305 -1.42 -2.88 -24.50
CA LEU A 305 -0.16 -3.42 -24.00
C LEU A 305 0.00 -4.92 -24.31
N ALA A 306 -1.07 -5.71 -24.28
CA ALA A 306 -1.01 -7.12 -24.64
C ALA A 306 -0.70 -7.35 -26.14
N GLU A 307 -1.10 -6.43 -27.01
CA GLU A 307 -0.82 -6.48 -28.45
C GLU A 307 0.56 -5.90 -28.80
N HIS A 308 1.06 -4.96 -27.99
CA HIS A 308 2.30 -4.23 -28.17
C HIS A 308 3.34 -4.53 -27.07
N ASP A 309 3.36 -5.78 -26.59
CA ASP A 309 4.22 -6.19 -25.48
C ASP A 309 5.72 -6.04 -25.83
N GLY A 310 6.47 -5.36 -24.95
CA GLY A 310 7.87 -5.02 -25.17
C GLY A 310 8.10 -3.86 -26.13
N GLU A 311 7.06 -3.12 -26.55
CA GLU A 311 7.25 -1.92 -27.37
C GLU A 311 7.62 -0.68 -26.55
N ARG A 312 8.07 0.36 -27.25
CA ARG A 312 8.37 1.66 -26.64
C ARG A 312 7.09 2.35 -26.20
N ALA A 313 7.14 3.03 -25.07
CA ALA A 313 6.02 3.78 -24.50
C ALA A 313 5.38 4.80 -25.45
N GLY A 314 6.12 5.31 -26.45
CA GLY A 314 5.54 6.18 -27.49
C GLY A 314 4.63 5.43 -28.45
N ALA A 315 5.02 4.23 -28.89
CA ALA A 315 4.20 3.41 -29.79
C ALA A 315 2.93 2.90 -29.09
N VAL A 316 3.07 2.46 -27.83
CA VAL A 316 1.94 2.08 -26.98
C VAL A 316 0.99 3.27 -26.77
N TYR A 317 1.53 4.49 -26.57
CA TYR A 317 0.71 5.69 -26.45
C TYR A 317 -0.06 6.00 -27.73
N ASP A 318 0.59 5.95 -28.89
CA ASP A 318 -0.07 6.25 -30.17
C ASP A 318 -1.24 5.28 -30.41
N ALA A 319 -1.03 3.97 -30.18
CA ALA A 319 -2.08 2.95 -30.29
C ALA A 319 -3.23 3.17 -29.29
N PHE A 320 -2.91 3.50 -28.04
CA PHE A 320 -3.93 3.80 -27.01
C PHE A 320 -4.73 5.08 -27.32
N ASN A 321 -4.07 6.11 -27.85
CA ASN A 321 -4.72 7.35 -28.23
C ASN A 321 -5.67 7.15 -29.42
N ASP A 322 -5.25 6.36 -30.41
CA ASP A 322 -6.08 6.01 -31.56
C ASP A 322 -7.35 5.23 -31.17
N GLU A 323 -7.31 4.43 -30.09
CA GLU A 323 -8.47 3.66 -29.61
C GLU A 323 -9.41 4.47 -28.70
N THR A 324 -8.87 5.36 -27.86
CA THR A 324 -9.63 5.97 -26.74
C THR A 324 -9.78 7.50 -26.82
N ASP A 325 -9.09 8.18 -27.73
CA ASP A 325 -8.95 9.65 -27.80
C ASP A 325 -8.36 10.29 -26.52
N LEU A 326 -7.83 9.51 -25.57
CA LEU A 326 -7.29 10.02 -24.29
C LEU A 326 -5.87 10.55 -24.44
N GLY A 327 -5.60 11.72 -23.85
CA GLY A 327 -4.30 12.39 -23.95
C GLY A 327 -3.19 11.77 -23.08
N TYR A 328 -1.95 12.16 -23.37
CA TYR A 328 -0.72 11.61 -22.76
C TYR A 328 -0.68 11.64 -21.23
N THR A 329 -1.23 12.68 -20.59
CA THR A 329 -1.29 12.75 -19.12
C THR A 329 -2.08 11.57 -18.54
N ARG A 330 -3.26 11.28 -19.11
CA ARG A 330 -4.10 10.18 -18.66
C ARG A 330 -3.44 8.83 -18.94
N TYR A 331 -2.82 8.68 -20.10
CA TYR A 331 -2.02 7.50 -20.42
C TYR A 331 -0.91 7.25 -19.37
N SER A 332 -0.14 8.28 -19.03
CA SER A 332 0.94 8.16 -18.05
C SER A 332 0.44 7.80 -16.65
N GLU A 333 -0.72 8.32 -16.23
CA GLU A 333 -1.39 7.93 -14.97
C GLU A 333 -1.74 6.45 -14.97
N ILE A 334 -2.34 5.96 -16.05
CA ILE A 334 -2.75 4.56 -16.17
C ILE A 334 -1.52 3.65 -16.16
N ILE A 335 -0.47 4.00 -16.91
CA ILE A 335 0.81 3.25 -16.87
C ILE A 335 1.35 3.18 -15.44
N ASN A 336 1.44 4.30 -14.72
CA ASN A 336 1.95 4.29 -13.35
C ASN A 336 1.05 3.47 -12.42
N LYS A 337 -0.27 3.50 -12.61
CA LYS A 337 -1.20 2.64 -11.85
C LYS A 337 -0.98 1.16 -12.16
N LEU A 338 -0.84 0.78 -13.43
CA LEU A 338 -0.64 -0.62 -13.84
C LEU A 338 0.71 -1.16 -13.33
N ASP A 339 1.75 -0.33 -13.36
CA ASP A 339 3.09 -0.61 -12.83
C ASP A 339 3.04 -0.83 -11.30
N GLN A 340 2.34 0.05 -10.57
CA GLN A 340 2.10 -0.13 -9.13
C GLN A 340 1.27 -1.37 -8.79
N LEU A 341 0.34 -1.76 -9.67
CA LEU A 341 -0.43 -3.00 -9.55
C LEU A 341 0.36 -4.25 -9.96
N GLY A 342 1.60 -4.07 -10.45
CA GLY A 342 2.47 -5.13 -10.94
C GLY A 342 1.91 -5.84 -12.17
N VAL A 343 1.09 -5.16 -12.98
CA VAL A 343 0.50 -5.69 -14.22
C VAL A 343 1.49 -5.53 -15.39
N ILE A 344 2.31 -4.48 -15.33
CA ILE A 344 3.36 -4.20 -16.31
C ILE A 344 4.70 -4.05 -15.63
N ASP A 345 5.75 -4.32 -16.38
CA ASP A 345 7.12 -3.94 -16.10
C ASP A 345 7.52 -2.83 -17.07
N ALA A 346 8.39 -1.93 -16.60
CA ALA A 346 8.88 -0.87 -17.46
C ALA A 346 10.36 -0.60 -17.29
N GLU A 347 11.11 -0.88 -18.36
CA GLU A 347 12.55 -0.71 -18.38
C GLU A 347 12.94 0.62 -19.04
N TYR A 348 13.89 1.32 -18.45
CA TYR A 348 14.49 2.50 -19.05
C TYR A 348 15.63 2.07 -19.97
N ALA A 349 15.45 2.26 -21.28
CA ALA A 349 16.52 2.07 -22.26
C ALA A 349 17.27 3.39 -22.48
N ASP A 350 18.59 3.37 -22.30
CA ASP A 350 19.46 4.46 -22.74
C ASP A 350 19.56 4.43 -24.28
N VAL A 351 18.93 5.40 -24.93
CA VAL A 351 19.01 5.58 -26.37
C VAL A 351 19.98 6.73 -26.66
N ASP A 352 21.08 6.43 -27.36
CA ASP A 352 22.10 7.38 -27.81
C ASP A 352 21.48 8.69 -28.37
N GLY A 353 21.48 9.73 -27.52
CA GLY A 353 21.26 11.13 -27.92
C GLY A 353 19.81 11.60 -28.12
N ARG A 354 18.76 10.82 -27.78
CA ARG A 354 17.35 11.29 -27.87
C ARG A 354 16.49 10.85 -26.67
N GLY A 355 16.80 11.39 -25.49
CA GLY A 355 15.94 11.28 -24.31
C GLY A 355 15.81 9.86 -23.74
N ARG A 356 15.30 9.78 -22.51
CA ARG A 356 14.98 8.49 -21.86
C ARG A 356 13.80 7.87 -22.58
N SER A 357 13.97 6.71 -23.22
CA SER A 357 12.87 5.94 -23.80
C SER A 357 12.52 4.82 -22.83
N ARG A 358 11.24 4.72 -22.46
CA ARG A 358 10.70 3.64 -21.61
C ARG A 358 10.19 2.52 -22.52
N GLU A 359 10.62 1.30 -22.31
CA GLU A 359 10.06 0.08 -22.91
C GLU A 359 9.04 -0.49 -21.94
N LEU A 360 7.89 -0.91 -22.43
CA LEU A 360 6.77 -1.38 -21.61
C LEU A 360 6.46 -2.82 -21.96
N SER A 361 6.42 -3.68 -20.95
CA SER A 361 6.05 -5.08 -21.09
C SER A 361 5.01 -5.49 -20.05
N LEU A 362 4.19 -6.49 -20.35
CA LEU A 362 3.35 -7.13 -19.36
C LEU A 362 4.21 -7.97 -18.41
N ALA A 363 3.90 -7.89 -17.11
CA ALA A 363 4.56 -8.72 -16.10
C ALA A 363 4.05 -10.19 -16.10
N TYR A 364 3.06 -10.48 -16.94
CA TYR A 364 2.41 -11.78 -17.09
C TYR A 364 2.22 -12.12 -18.56
N ASP A 365 2.05 -13.42 -18.87
CA ASP A 365 1.71 -13.86 -20.23
C ASP A 365 0.49 -13.12 -20.78
N ALA A 366 0.63 -12.55 -21.99
CA ALA A 366 -0.42 -11.76 -22.63
C ALA A 366 -1.75 -12.52 -22.75
N GLU A 367 -1.70 -13.81 -23.10
CA GLU A 367 -2.89 -14.67 -23.17
C GLU A 367 -3.58 -14.79 -21.80
N ALA A 368 -2.82 -14.96 -20.72
CA ALA A 368 -3.36 -15.05 -19.37
C ALA A 368 -4.00 -13.73 -18.89
N VAL A 369 -3.46 -12.59 -19.32
CA VAL A 369 -3.99 -11.24 -19.06
C VAL A 369 -5.30 -11.03 -19.81
N LEU A 370 -5.32 -11.33 -21.12
CA LEU A 370 -6.49 -11.18 -21.97
C LEU A 370 -7.66 -12.06 -21.51
N ASP A 371 -7.40 -13.34 -21.19
CA ASP A 371 -8.41 -14.28 -20.65
C ASP A 371 -9.09 -13.78 -19.36
N ARG A 372 -8.42 -12.89 -18.62
CA ARG A 372 -8.88 -12.37 -17.32
C ARG A 372 -9.40 -10.93 -17.41
N LEU A 373 -9.33 -10.29 -18.57
CA LEU A 373 -9.94 -8.99 -18.86
C LEU A 373 -11.42 -9.11 -19.25
N GLU A 374 -11.84 -10.27 -19.78
CA GLU A 374 -13.22 -10.58 -20.22
C GLU A 374 -14.27 -10.62 -19.08
#